data_AF-A0A1G1T678-F1
#
_entry.id   AF-A0A1G1T678-F1
#
_cell.length_a   1.000
_cell.length_b   1.000
_cell.length_c   1.000
_cell.angle_alpha   90.00
_cell.angle_beta   90.00
_cell.angle_gamma   90.00
#
_symmetry.space_group_name_H-M   'P 1'
#
loop_
_entity.id
_entity.type
_entity.pdbx_description
1 polymer ?
#
loop_
_entity_poly.entity_id
_entity_poly.type
_entity_poly.pdbx_seq_one_letter_code
_entity_poly.pdbx_strand_id
1 'polypeptide(L)'
;MPKTATTYQPHLLDPHSAQPQPVSPANGRSFKLAELYQLLDCRLVDVIRLTPELILIIDDEGKFRNPAYLNLVATYLWYHHQPAARGHDSIVGRAILCHDKQFK
;
A
#
# COMPACT_ATOMS: atom_id res chain seq x y z
N MET A 1 -8.53 28.97 -3.59
CA MET A 1 -7.27 28.41 -3.06
C MET A 1 -7.35 26.89 -3.18
N PRO A 2 -6.47 26.22 -3.95
CA PRO A 2 -6.53 24.77 -4.06
C PRO A 2 -6.00 24.16 -2.76
N LYS A 3 -6.90 23.87 -1.82
CA LYS A 3 -6.63 22.95 -0.71
C LYS A 3 -6.40 21.56 -1.32
N THR A 4 -5.42 20.80 -0.84
CA THR A 4 -5.26 19.32 -0.95
C THR A 4 -4.17 18.70 -1.85
N ALA A 5 -3.04 19.38 -2.12
CA ALA A 5 -1.83 18.62 -2.44
C ALA A 5 -1.15 18.22 -1.11
N THR A 6 -1.23 16.95 -0.73
CA THR A 6 -0.37 16.43 0.36
C THR A 6 1.06 16.38 -0.17
N THR A 7 2.06 16.74 0.64
CA THR A 7 3.48 16.71 0.23
C THR A 7 4.07 15.30 0.26
N TYR A 8 3.33 14.30 0.73
CA TYR A 8 3.80 12.93 0.81
C TYR A 8 3.85 12.29 -0.58
N GLN A 9 5.03 11.84 -0.99
CA GLN A 9 5.24 11.04 -2.19
C GLN A 9 4.80 9.60 -1.92
N PRO A 10 3.77 9.07 -2.61
CA PRO A 10 3.39 7.67 -2.48
C PRO A 10 4.49 6.74 -2.99
N HIS A 11 4.57 5.55 -2.40
CA HIS A 11 5.52 4.52 -2.80
C HIS A 11 4.84 3.17 -3.00
N LEU A 12 5.18 2.49 -4.09
CA LEU A 12 4.93 1.08 -4.31
C LEU A 12 5.99 0.25 -3.58
N LEU A 13 5.52 -0.67 -2.75
CA LEU A 13 6.29 -1.68 -2.07
C LEU A 13 6.11 -2.99 -2.85
N ASP A 14 7.06 -3.31 -3.72
CA ASP A 14 7.05 -4.54 -4.50
C ASP A 14 7.77 -5.65 -3.72
N PRO A 15 7.20 -6.86 -3.55
CA PRO A 15 7.84 -7.95 -2.81
C PRO A 15 9.15 -8.44 -3.45
N HIS A 16 9.41 -8.10 -4.71
CA HIS A 16 10.65 -8.40 -5.42
C HIS A 16 11.71 -7.29 -5.32
N SER A 17 11.39 -6.17 -4.67
CA SER A 17 12.29 -5.02 -4.51
C SER A 17 12.42 -4.65 -3.03
N ALA A 18 13.65 -4.58 -2.53
CA ALA A 18 13.91 -4.03 -1.20
C ALA A 18 13.72 -2.50 -1.15
N GLN A 19 13.69 -1.82 -2.29
CA GLN A 19 13.57 -0.38 -2.38
C GLN A 19 12.13 0.03 -2.75
N PRO A 20 11.47 0.86 -1.92
CA PRO A 20 10.20 1.50 -2.28
C PRO A 20 10.33 2.31 -3.57
N GLN A 21 9.38 2.15 -4.49
CA GLN A 21 9.39 2.84 -5.78
C GLN A 21 8.39 3.98 -5.77
N PRO A 22 8.76 5.21 -6.15
CA PRO A 22 7.82 6.32 -6.16
C PRO A 22 6.70 6.07 -7.19
N VAL A 23 5.45 6.29 -6.79
CA VAL A 23 4.29 6.23 -7.67
C VAL A 23 3.40 7.45 -7.44
N SER A 24 2.70 7.88 -8.49
CA SER A 24 1.84 9.06 -8.43
C SER A 24 0.50 8.76 -9.09
N PRO A 25 -0.62 9.26 -8.54
CA PRO A 25 -1.91 9.14 -9.21
C PRO A 25 -1.90 9.93 -10.52
N ALA A 26 -2.57 9.46 -11.56
CA ALA A 26 -2.54 10.10 -12.88
C ALA A 26 -3.14 11.52 -12.86
N ASN A 27 -4.05 11.79 -11.91
CA ASN A 27 -4.62 13.12 -11.69
C ASN A 27 -3.78 14.03 -10.79
N GLY A 28 -2.63 13.55 -10.29
CA GLY A 28 -1.72 14.29 -9.41
C GLY A 28 -2.21 14.54 -7.97
N ARG A 29 -3.36 13.97 -7.56
CA ARG A 29 -3.99 14.23 -6.26
C ARG A 29 -4.35 12.98 -5.48
N SER A 30 -5.12 12.07 -6.06
CA SER A 30 -5.62 10.88 -5.38
C SER A 30 -5.80 9.72 -6.35
N PHE A 31 -5.48 8.51 -5.90
CA PHE A 31 -5.69 7.29 -6.68
C PHE A 31 -7.17 7.00 -6.82
N LYS A 32 -7.58 6.68 -8.04
CA LYS A 32 -8.84 5.99 -8.32
C LYS A 32 -8.65 4.50 -8.06
N LEU A 33 -9.74 3.83 -7.72
CA LEU A 33 -9.73 2.39 -7.45
C LEU A 33 -9.14 1.57 -8.61
N ALA A 34 -9.45 1.92 -9.86
CA ALA A 34 -8.88 1.26 -11.04
C ALA A 34 -7.35 1.41 -11.16
N GLU A 35 -6.79 2.55 -10.73
CA GLU A 35 -5.34 2.75 -10.72
C GLU A 35 -4.68 1.87 -9.66
N LEU A 36 -5.31 1.71 -8.49
CA LEU A 36 -4.81 0.82 -7.44
C LEU A 36 -4.79 -0.63 -7.90
N TYR A 37 -5.86 -1.09 -8.55
CA TYR A 37 -5.91 -2.43 -9.13
C TYR A 37 -4.80 -2.67 -10.16
N GLN A 38 -4.51 -1.68 -11.01
CA GLN A 38 -3.42 -1.78 -11.98
C GLN A 38 -2.04 -1.80 -11.32
N LEU A 39 -1.79 -0.91 -10.34
CA LEU A 39 -0.50 -0.83 -9.66
C LEU A 39 -0.20 -2.07 -8.82
N LEU A 40 -1.22 -2.56 -8.10
CA LEU A 40 -1.13 -3.72 -7.22
C LEU A 40 -1.33 -5.05 -7.96
N ASP A 41 -1.71 -5.00 -9.24
CA ASP A 41 -2.06 -6.16 -10.07
C ASP A 41 -3.17 -7.04 -9.47
N CYS A 42 -4.14 -6.45 -8.76
CA CYS A 42 -5.16 -7.18 -7.98
C CYS A 42 -6.58 -6.74 -8.34
N ARG A 43 -7.58 -7.48 -7.84
CA ARG A 43 -9.01 -7.11 -7.96
C ARG A 43 -9.63 -6.67 -6.65
N LEU A 44 -9.00 -7.02 -5.53
CA LEU A 44 -9.44 -6.64 -4.20
C LEU A 44 -8.28 -6.04 -3.43
N VAL A 45 -8.55 -4.89 -2.80
CA VAL A 45 -7.60 -4.19 -1.95
C VAL A 45 -8.13 -4.12 -0.53
N ASP A 46 -7.23 -4.23 0.44
CA ASP A 46 -7.51 -3.88 1.83
C ASP A 46 -6.67 -2.66 2.25
N VAL A 47 -7.17 -1.89 3.22
CA VAL A 47 -6.56 -0.64 3.67
C VAL A 47 -6.21 -0.73 5.15
N ILE A 48 -4.91 -0.81 5.42
CA ILE A 48 -4.36 -0.83 6.76
C ILE A 48 -3.93 0.58 7.16
N ARG A 49 -4.48 1.11 8.25
CA ARG A 49 -4.06 2.40 8.79
C ARG A 49 -2.81 2.26 9.67
N LEU A 50 -1.73 2.94 9.30
CA LEU A 50 -0.48 2.95 10.06
C LEU A 50 -0.44 4.10 11.09
N THR A 51 -0.88 5.28 10.68
CA THR A 51 -1.00 6.48 11.52
C THR A 51 -2.29 7.21 11.16
N PRO A 52 -2.66 8.32 11.84
CA PRO A 52 -3.80 9.12 11.42
C PRO A 52 -3.72 9.59 9.96
N GLU A 53 -2.52 9.74 9.41
CA GLU A 53 -2.29 10.30 8.07
C GLU A 53 -1.80 9.26 7.05
N LEU A 54 -1.13 8.17 7.47
CA LEU A 54 -0.54 7.18 6.57
C LEU A 54 -1.33 5.87 6.56
N ILE A 55 -1.52 5.35 5.35
CA ILE A 55 -2.17 4.07 5.09
C ILE A 55 -1.31 3.19 4.18
N LEU A 56 -1.43 1.88 4.37
CA LEU A 56 -1.02 0.86 3.40
C LEU A 56 -2.26 0.36 2.67
N ILE A 57 -2.22 0.40 1.34
CA ILE A 57 -3.21 -0.26 0.49
C ILE A 57 -2.55 -1.53 -0.01
N ILE A 58 -3.11 -2.69 0.31
CA ILE A 58 -2.50 -4.00 0.03
C ILE A 58 -3.33 -4.80 -0.97
N ASP A 59 -2.65 -5.67 -1.73
CA ASP A 59 -3.30 -6.76 -2.47
C ASP A 59 -3.87 -7.80 -1.48
N ASP A 60 -5.19 -7.82 -1.30
CA ASP A 60 -5.85 -8.78 -0.39
C ASP A 60 -5.85 -10.21 -0.96
N GLU A 61 -5.66 -10.34 -2.28
CA GLU A 61 -5.62 -11.63 -2.96
C GLU A 61 -4.21 -12.25 -2.97
N GLY A 62 -3.20 -11.51 -2.51
CA GLY A 62 -1.79 -11.90 -2.63
C GLY A 62 -1.47 -13.27 -2.03
N LYS A 63 -2.12 -13.64 -0.92
CA LYS A 63 -1.95 -14.94 -0.23
C LYS A 63 -2.51 -16.13 -1.02
N PHE A 64 -3.41 -15.89 -1.97
CA PHE A 64 -4.02 -16.93 -2.80
C PHE A 64 -3.28 -17.14 -4.13
N ARG A 65 -2.24 -16.34 -4.41
CA ARG A 65 -1.41 -16.49 -5.62
C ARG A 65 -0.43 -17.65 -5.49
N ASN A 66 -0.02 -18.19 -6.64
CA ASN A 66 1.04 -19.19 -6.72
C ASN A 66 2.06 -18.82 -7.81
N PRO A 67 3.32 -18.52 -7.45
CA PRO A 67 3.84 -18.41 -6.08
C PRO A 67 3.29 -17.19 -5.31
N ALA A 68 3.17 -17.32 -3.99
CA ALA A 68 2.83 -16.24 -3.06
C ALA A 68 4.12 -15.57 -2.57
N TYR A 69 4.27 -14.25 -2.80
CA TYR A 69 5.48 -13.51 -2.43
C TYR A 69 5.27 -12.62 -1.21
N LEU A 70 5.96 -12.94 -0.11
CA LEU A 70 5.96 -12.15 1.12
C LEU A 70 6.55 -10.75 0.87
N ASN A 71 5.80 -9.71 1.22
CA ASN A 71 6.27 -8.34 1.18
C ASN A 71 6.88 -7.95 2.53
N LEU A 72 8.19 -8.15 2.65
CA LEU A 72 8.92 -7.91 3.89
C LEU A 72 8.83 -6.46 4.35
N VAL A 73 8.92 -5.50 3.43
CA VAL A 73 8.88 -4.06 3.75
C VAL A 73 7.50 -3.66 4.25
N ALA A 74 6.45 -4.04 3.52
CA ALA A 74 5.08 -3.74 3.94
C ALA A 74 4.74 -4.40 5.28
N THR A 75 5.10 -5.68 5.44
CA THR A 75 4.88 -6.43 6.69
C THR A 75 5.61 -5.78 7.87
N TYR A 76 6.88 -5.38 7.68
CA TYR A 76 7.63 -4.66 8.71
C TYR A 76 6.95 -3.36 9.11
N LEU A 77 6.53 -2.54 8.14
CA LEU A 77 5.83 -1.28 8.41
C LEU A 77 4.54 -1.51 9.21
N TRP A 78 3.71 -2.47 8.79
CA TRP A 78 2.50 -2.82 9.51
C TRP A 78 2.79 -3.24 10.96
N TYR A 79 3.73 -4.16 11.15
CA TYR A 79 4.15 -4.65 12.47
C TYR A 79 4.80 -3.59 13.37
N HIS A 80 5.41 -2.56 12.78
CA HIS A 80 5.98 -1.45 13.53
C HIS A 80 4.87 -0.59 14.15
N HIS A 81 3.80 -0.33 13.40
CA HIS A 81 2.68 0.50 13.85
C HIS A 81 1.60 -0.27 14.60
N GLN A 82 1.45 -1.57 14.33
CA GLN A 82 0.48 -2.46 14.98
C GLN A 82 1.17 -3.75 15.45
N PRO A 83 1.91 -3.73 16.57
CA PRO A 83 2.67 -4.89 17.05
C PRO A 83 1.82 -6.14 17.30
N ALA A 84 0.53 -5.98 17.58
CA ALA A 84 -0.40 -7.09 17.80
C ALA A 84 -0.63 -7.96 16.55
N ALA A 85 -0.31 -7.47 15.35
CA ALA A 85 -0.40 -8.28 14.12
C ALA A 85 0.75 -9.31 13.99
N ARG A 86 1.85 -9.14 14.75
CA ARG A 86 3.04 -9.99 14.67
C ARG A 86 2.71 -11.44 15.03
N GLY A 87 3.06 -12.35 14.12
CA GLY A 87 2.83 -13.79 14.33
C GLY A 87 1.39 -14.24 14.03
N HIS A 88 0.50 -13.31 13.68
CA HIS A 88 -0.87 -13.62 13.28
C HIS A 88 -1.03 -13.57 11.77
N ASP A 89 -0.42 -12.57 11.11
CA ASP A 89 -0.61 -12.37 9.69
C ASP A 89 0.50 -11.57 9.01
N SER A 90 0.66 -11.67 7.70
CA SER A 90 1.67 -10.96 6.92
C SER A 90 1.14 -10.44 5.59
N ILE A 91 1.78 -9.43 5.03
CA ILE A 91 1.40 -8.85 3.75
C ILE A 91 2.09 -9.61 2.63
N VAL A 92 1.30 -10.20 1.73
CA VAL A 92 1.76 -10.93 0.55
C VAL A 92 1.31 -10.17 -0.69
N GLY A 93 2.15 -10.08 -1.71
CA GLY A 93 1.88 -9.28 -2.91
C GLY A 93 2.31 -7.83 -2.76
N ARG A 94 1.89 -6.99 -3.71
CA ARG A 94 2.26 -5.57 -3.74
C ARG A 94 1.47 -4.77 -2.71
N ALA A 95 2.05 -3.66 -2.26
CA ALA A 95 1.37 -2.69 -1.43
C ALA A 95 1.73 -1.26 -1.83
N ILE A 96 0.86 -0.30 -1.56
CA ILE A 96 1.13 1.14 -1.74
C ILE A 96 1.10 1.80 -0.37
N LEU A 97 2.17 2.53 -0.04
CA LEU A 97 2.21 3.43 1.11
C LEU A 97 1.88 4.84 0.64
N CYS A 98 0.81 5.43 1.18
CA CYS A 98 0.39 6.78 0.82
C CYS A 98 -0.29 7.51 1.99
N HIS A 99 -0.51 8.81 1.81
CA HIS A 99 -1.32 9.60 2.73
C HIS A 99 -2.80 9.26 2.52
N ASP A 100 -3.60 9.18 3.58
CA ASP A 100 -5.03 8.86 3.52
C ASP A 100 -5.84 9.79 2.60
N LYS A 101 -5.47 11.08 2.47
CA LYS A 101 -6.06 12.05 1.53
C LYS A 101 -5.79 11.75 0.06
N GLN A 102 -4.83 10.87 -0.24
CA GLN A 102 -4.52 10.40 -1.60
C GLN A 102 -5.36 9.17 -1.97
N PHE A 103 -6.23 8.69 -1.09
CA PHE A 103 -7.18 7.62 -1.33
C PHE A 103 -8.61 8.15 -1.13
N LYS A 104 -9.53 7.84 -2.05
CA LYS A 104 -10.92 8.30 -2.02
C LYS A 104 -11.88 7.21 -2.48
#